data_AF-A0A914KIW5-F1
#
_entry.id   AF-A0A914KIW5-F1
#
_cell.length_a   1.000
_cell.length_b   1.000
_cell.length_c   1.000
_cell.angle_alpha   90.00
_cell.angle_beta   90.00
_cell.angle_gamma   90.00
#
_symmetry.space_group_name_H-M   'P 1'
#
loop_
_entity.id
_entity.type
_entity.pdbx_description
1 polymer ?
#
loop_
_entity_poly.entity_id
_entity_poly.type
_entity_poly.pdbx_seq_one_letter_code
_entity_poly.pdbx_strand_id
1 'polypeptide(L)'
;MPRTYQDELQFIERISPVEFRIKKGFVPNMNVEGRFFVNSALEKLMFEELELSSRTSAAGFLPAVKQIGNVASLPAIVKSSIGLPDVHSGYGFAIGNIAAFDVSNSKAVVSPGIF
;
A
#
# COMPACT_ATOMS: atom_id res chain seq x y z
N MET A 1 -1.75 14.11 -14.74
CA MET A 1 -3.05 14.25 -14.04
C MET A 1 -3.12 13.23 -12.92
N PRO A 2 -3.77 13.54 -11.79
CA PRO A 2 -4.08 12.53 -10.78
C PRO A 2 -4.89 11.39 -11.42
N ARG A 3 -4.59 10.14 -11.07
CA ARG A 3 -5.39 8.99 -11.51
C ARG A 3 -6.77 9.05 -10.87
N THR A 4 -7.78 8.66 -11.64
CA THR A 4 -9.13 8.49 -11.10
C THR A 4 -9.20 7.24 -10.22
N TYR A 5 -10.24 7.12 -9.40
CA TYR A 5 -10.47 5.90 -8.61
C TYR A 5 -10.53 4.65 -9.49
N GLN A 6 -11.13 4.73 -10.68
CA GLN A 6 -11.20 3.60 -11.62
C GLN A 6 -9.83 3.23 -12.17
N ASP A 7 -8.96 4.20 -12.46
CA ASP A 7 -7.59 3.94 -12.88
C ASP A 7 -6.78 3.25 -11.75
N GLU A 8 -7.04 3.63 -10.50
CA GLU A 8 -6.39 3.02 -9.34
C GLU A 8 -6.81 1.56 -9.14
N LEU A 9 -8.10 1.25 -9.32
CA LEU A 9 -8.62 -0.11 -9.20
C LEU A 9 -8.01 -1.10 -10.22
N GLN A 10 -7.54 -0.64 -11.38
CA GLN A 10 -6.88 -1.51 -12.37
C GLN A 10 -5.61 -2.20 -11.82
N PHE A 11 -5.00 -1.62 -10.78
CA PHE A 11 -3.82 -2.17 -10.14
C PHE A 11 -4.15 -3.05 -8.93
N ILE A 12 -5.40 -3.10 -8.47
CA ILE A 12 -5.79 -3.87 -7.28
C ILE A 12 -6.56 -5.10 -7.73
N GLU A 13 -6.07 -6.27 -7.34
CA GLU A 13 -6.65 -7.56 -7.73
C GLU A 13 -6.99 -8.37 -6.49
N ARG A 14 -8.24 -8.83 -6.37
CA ARG A 14 -8.62 -9.79 -5.34
C ARG A 14 -8.03 -11.15 -5.68
N ILE A 15 -7.24 -11.71 -4.77
CA ILE A 15 -6.61 -13.03 -4.92
C ILE A 15 -7.42 -14.10 -4.18
N SER A 16 -7.99 -13.77 -3.03
CA SER A 16 -8.83 -14.66 -2.22
C SER A 16 -9.93 -13.86 -1.51
N PRO A 17 -10.86 -14.52 -0.78
CA PRO A 17 -11.89 -13.79 -0.02
C PRO A 17 -11.34 -12.76 0.97
N VAL A 18 -10.08 -12.93 1.40
CA VAL A 18 -9.44 -12.05 2.39
C VAL A 18 -8.13 -11.43 1.92
N GLU A 19 -7.72 -11.63 0.67
CA GLU A 19 -6.41 -11.18 0.18
C GLU A 19 -6.55 -10.39 -1.11
N PHE A 20 -5.84 -9.26 -1.15
CA PHE A 20 -5.72 -8.39 -2.29
C PHE A 20 -4.25 -8.16 -2.65
N ARG A 21 -3.97 -8.13 -3.95
CA ARG A 21 -2.67 -7.79 -4.53
C ARG A 21 -2.72 -6.39 -5.10
N ILE A 22 -1.68 -5.62 -4.81
CA ILE A 22 -1.41 -4.31 -5.42
C ILE A 22 -0.29 -4.52 -6.44
N LYS A 23 -0.64 -4.43 -7.72
CA LYS A 23 0.27 -4.59 -8.85
C LYS A 23 1.30 -3.46 -8.88
N LYS A 24 2.50 -3.78 -9.37
CA LYS A 24 3.52 -2.75 -9.68
C LYS A 24 2.94 -1.69 -10.62
N GLY A 25 3.37 -0.45 -10.43
CA GLY A 25 2.82 0.71 -11.14
C GLY A 25 1.63 1.35 -10.43
N PHE A 26 1.05 0.72 -9.40
CA PHE A 26 0.13 1.42 -8.49
C PHE A 26 0.81 2.62 -7.81
N VAL A 27 2.09 2.51 -7.53
CA VAL A 27 3.00 3.63 -7.33
C VAL A 27 4.12 3.47 -8.37
N PRO A 28 4.54 4.55 -9.09
CA PRO A 28 5.39 4.41 -10.26
C PRO A 28 6.70 3.63 -10.06
N ASN A 29 7.30 3.70 -8.87
CA ASN A 29 8.64 3.15 -8.60
C ASN A 29 8.63 1.88 -7.72
N MET A 30 7.54 1.12 -7.71
CA MET A 30 7.44 -0.11 -6.92
C MET A 30 8.49 -1.16 -7.32
N ASN A 31 9.37 -1.53 -6.38
CA ASN A 31 10.36 -2.60 -6.51
C ASN A 31 9.73 -3.99 -6.36
N VAL A 32 8.70 -4.10 -5.53
CA VAL A 32 7.92 -5.33 -5.28
C VAL A 32 6.42 -5.04 -5.42
N GLU A 33 5.59 -6.08 -5.45
CA GLU A 33 4.14 -5.92 -5.34
C GLU A 33 3.72 -5.60 -3.89
N GLY A 34 2.55 -5.02 -3.72
CA GLY A 34 1.91 -4.90 -2.42
C GLY A 34 0.89 -6.02 -2.20
N ARG A 35 0.61 -6.33 -0.94
CA ARG A 35 -0.51 -7.19 -0.53
C ARG A 35 -1.21 -6.58 0.67
N PHE A 36 -2.50 -6.81 0.80
CA PHE A 36 -3.20 -6.53 2.04
C PHE A 36 -4.27 -7.59 2.30
N PHE A 37 -4.52 -7.82 3.58
CA PHE A 37 -5.43 -8.86 4.03
C PHE A 37 -6.60 -8.26 4.79
N VAL A 38 -7.82 -8.33 4.25
CA VAL A 38 -9.01 -7.75 4.89
C VAL A 38 -10.23 -8.62 4.61
N ASN A 39 -11.13 -8.73 5.58
CA ASN A 39 -12.43 -9.37 5.35
C ASN A 39 -13.39 -8.40 4.62
N SER A 40 -14.58 -8.86 4.27
CA SER A 40 -15.58 -8.06 3.56
C SER A 40 -16.01 -6.78 4.29
N ALA A 41 -15.99 -6.76 5.62
CA ALA A 41 -16.35 -5.58 6.41
C ALA A 41 -15.26 -4.50 6.33
N LEU A 42 -14.00 -4.91 6.45
CA LEU A 42 -12.83 -4.02 6.41
C LEU A 42 -12.48 -3.57 4.99
N GLU A 43 -12.73 -4.43 4.01
CA GLU A 43 -12.55 -4.14 2.59
C GLU A 43 -13.23 -2.83 2.19
N LYS A 44 -14.50 -2.66 2.60
CA LYS A 44 -15.26 -1.46 2.31
C LYS A 44 -14.53 -0.19 2.76
N LEU A 45 -13.98 -0.20 3.97
CA LEU A 45 -13.26 0.94 4.54
C LEU A 45 -11.99 1.27 3.72
N MET A 46 -11.25 0.25 3.29
CA MET A 46 -10.04 0.43 2.48
C MET A 46 -10.32 1.10 1.13
N PHE A 47 -11.40 0.70 0.46
CA PHE A 47 -11.76 1.24 -0.85
C PHE A 47 -12.45 2.60 -0.76
N GLU A 48 -13.24 2.86 0.27
CA GLU A 48 -13.81 4.20 0.53
C GLU A 48 -12.70 5.22 0.78
N GLU A 49 -11.68 4.88 1.55
CA GLU A 49 -10.53 5.75 1.78
C GLU A 49 -9.77 6.06 0.49
N LEU A 50 -9.53 5.03 -0.35
CA LEU A 50 -8.90 5.19 -1.65
C LEU A 50 -9.73 6.09 -2.57
N GLU A 51 -11.04 5.87 -2.65
CA GLU A 51 -11.93 6.67 -3.48
C GLU A 51 -11.99 8.14 -3.05
N LEU A 52 -12.07 8.39 -1.74
CA LEU A 52 -12.03 9.75 -1.19
C LEU A 52 -10.75 10.48 -1.58
N SER A 53 -9.61 9.80 -1.51
CA SER A 53 -8.31 10.37 -1.90
C SER A 53 -8.22 10.71 -3.39
N SER A 54 -8.92 9.95 -4.26
CA SER A 54 -8.96 10.20 -5.71
C SER A 54 -9.87 11.38 -6.09
N ARG A 55 -10.83 11.74 -5.25
CA ARG A 55 -11.80 12.83 -5.52
C ARG A 55 -11.32 14.18 -5.05
N THR A 56 -10.58 14.23 -3.94
CA THR A 56 -10.20 15.50 -3.30
C THR A 56 -8.75 15.44 -2.85
N SER A 57 -7.93 16.39 -3.31
CA SER A 57 -6.54 16.58 -2.86
C SER A 57 -6.41 16.96 -1.37
N ALA A 58 -7.53 17.14 -0.67
CA ALA A 58 -7.62 17.61 0.71
C ALA A 58 -7.90 16.48 1.73
N ALA A 59 -7.91 15.21 1.31
CA ALA A 59 -7.92 14.10 2.26
C ALA A 59 -6.64 14.18 3.11
N GLY A 60 -6.78 14.40 4.42
CA GLY A 60 -5.67 14.79 5.30
C GLY A 60 -4.49 13.81 5.32
N PHE A 61 -4.71 12.53 5.02
CA PHE A 61 -3.68 11.50 4.92
C PHE A 61 -3.80 10.72 3.61
N LEU A 62 -2.65 10.24 3.12
CA LEU A 62 -2.58 9.35 1.98
C LEU A 62 -3.21 8.00 2.36
N PRO A 63 -4.12 7.41 1.57
CA PRO A 63 -4.79 6.17 1.94
C PRO A 63 -3.82 5.03 2.18
N ALA A 64 -4.19 4.11 3.08
CA ALA A 64 -3.36 2.98 3.49
C ALA A 64 -2.85 2.15 2.30
N VAL A 65 -3.71 1.91 1.30
CA VAL A 65 -3.36 1.20 0.06
C VAL A 65 -2.20 1.89 -0.68
N LYS A 66 -2.20 3.22 -0.74
CA LYS A 66 -1.12 4.01 -1.36
C LYS A 66 0.15 3.96 -0.54
N GLN A 67 0.03 4.00 0.79
CA GLN A 67 1.18 3.86 1.68
C GLN A 67 1.84 2.48 1.53
N ILE A 68 1.07 1.39 1.40
CA ILE A 68 1.61 0.06 1.05
C ILE A 68 2.41 0.11 -0.25
N GLY A 69 1.88 0.79 -1.28
CA GLY A 69 2.57 1.01 -2.56
C GLY A 69 3.86 1.84 -2.43
N ASN A 70 3.87 2.86 -1.57
CA ASN A 70 5.07 3.67 -1.32
C ASN A 70 6.17 2.82 -0.65
N VAL A 71 5.81 2.01 0.35
CA VAL A 71 6.75 1.09 1.00
C VAL A 71 7.30 0.07 0.00
N ALA A 72 6.45 -0.41 -0.92
CA ALA A 72 6.87 -1.28 -2.01
C ALA A 72 7.88 -0.64 -2.99
N SER A 73 8.06 0.69 -2.96
CA SER A 73 9.06 1.42 -3.76
C SER A 73 10.40 1.64 -3.05
N LEU A 74 10.53 1.22 -1.79
CA LEU A 74 11.77 1.39 -1.05
C LEU A 74 12.87 0.43 -1.55
N PRO A 75 14.14 0.87 -1.57
CA PRO A 75 15.24 0.06 -2.06
C PRO A 75 15.47 -1.15 -1.15
N ALA A 76 15.94 -2.25 -1.76
CA ALA A 76 16.20 -3.53 -1.12
C ALA A 76 15.00 -4.20 -0.41
N ILE A 77 13.77 -3.70 -0.56
CA ILE A 77 12.59 -4.41 -0.07
C ILE A 77 12.47 -5.77 -0.77
N VAL A 78 12.12 -6.80 -0.01
CA VAL A 78 12.02 -8.18 -0.51
C VAL A 78 10.57 -8.65 -0.54
N LYS A 79 10.28 -9.47 -1.56
CA LYS A 79 8.99 -10.17 -1.78
C LYS A 79 7.76 -9.27 -1.94
N SER A 80 7.30 -8.61 -0.88
CA SER A 80 6.09 -7.78 -0.90
C SER A 80 6.08 -6.77 0.26
N SER A 81 5.35 -5.68 0.07
CA SER A 81 4.88 -4.78 1.14
C SER A 81 3.50 -5.25 1.60
N ILE A 82 3.28 -5.51 2.89
CA ILE A 82 2.11 -6.25 3.37
C ILE A 82 1.32 -5.44 4.39
N GLY A 83 0.06 -5.08 4.09
CA GLY A 83 -0.90 -4.58 5.07
C GLY A 83 -1.64 -5.71 5.79
N LEU A 84 -1.61 -5.71 7.12
CA LEU A 84 -2.38 -6.62 7.97
C LEU A 84 -3.88 -6.23 8.06
N PRO A 85 -4.74 -7.06 8.67
CA PRO A 85 -6.19 -6.77 8.76
C PRO A 85 -6.58 -5.48 9.48
N ASP A 86 -5.73 -4.95 10.34
CA ASP A 86 -5.92 -3.68 11.01
C ASP A 86 -5.29 -2.49 10.25
N VAL A 87 -4.90 -2.68 8.99
CA VAL A 87 -4.20 -1.66 8.22
C VAL A 87 -5.02 -0.38 8.04
N HIS A 88 -4.40 0.76 8.31
CA HIS A 88 -5.00 2.09 8.11
C HIS A 88 -3.92 3.15 7.89
N SER A 89 -4.33 4.33 7.42
CA SER A 89 -3.41 5.43 7.12
C SER A 89 -2.58 5.82 8.33
N GLY A 90 -1.26 5.86 8.15
CA GLY A 90 -0.29 6.36 9.12
C GLY A 90 0.57 7.49 8.54
N TYR A 91 1.78 7.66 9.08
CA TYR A 91 2.73 8.70 8.65
C TYR A 91 3.79 8.11 7.71
N GLY A 92 3.55 8.23 6.41
CA GLY A 92 4.41 7.66 5.35
C GLY A 92 4.21 6.15 5.17
N PHE A 93 4.13 5.42 6.27
CA PHE A 93 3.78 3.99 6.33
C PHE A 93 2.36 3.85 6.87
N ALA A 94 1.64 2.85 6.37
CA ALA A 94 0.37 2.46 6.99
C ALA A 94 0.67 1.76 8.32
N ILE A 95 -0.15 2.03 9.32
CA ILE A 95 -0.14 1.24 10.55
C ILE A 95 -0.58 -0.18 10.19
N GLY A 96 0.06 -1.20 10.76
CA GLY A 96 -0.16 -2.60 10.37
C GLY A 96 0.54 -3.01 9.07
N ASN A 97 1.47 -2.20 8.54
CA ASN A 97 2.29 -2.57 7.38
C ASN A 97 3.57 -3.31 7.79
N ILE A 98 3.87 -4.40 7.10
CA ILE A 98 5.08 -5.20 7.23
C ILE A 98 5.89 -5.10 5.94
N ALA A 99 7.16 -4.77 6.08
CA ALA A 99 8.14 -4.88 5.00
C ALA A 99 9.45 -5.49 5.53
N ALA A 100 10.07 -6.32 4.70
CA ALA A 100 11.39 -6.89 4.95
C ALA A 100 12.38 -6.33 3.94
N PHE A 101 13.63 -6.11 4.38
CA PHE A 101 14.69 -5.54 3.56
C PHE A 101 15.92 -6.44 3.58
N ASP A 102 16.57 -6.61 2.43
CA ASP A 102 17.79 -7.40 2.30
C ASP A 102 19.00 -6.65 2.84
N VAL A 103 19.46 -7.02 4.04
CA VAL A 103 20.61 -6.40 4.71
C VAL A 103 21.94 -6.57 3.98
N SER A 104 22.04 -7.51 3.04
CA SER A 104 23.25 -7.67 2.21
C SER A 104 23.32 -6.65 1.08
N ASN A 105 22.20 -6.01 0.74
CA ASN A 105 22.14 -4.96 -0.27
C ASN A 105 22.59 -3.62 0.32
N SER A 106 23.60 -3.00 -0.28
CA SER A 106 24.13 -1.70 0.18
C SER A 106 23.13 -0.54 0.12
N LYS A 107 22.01 -0.71 -0.59
CA LYS A 107 20.91 0.27 -0.63
C LYS A 107 19.80 -0.02 0.38
N ALA A 108 19.97 -0.99 1.28
CA ALA A 108 18.99 -1.29 2.32
C ALA A 108 18.76 -0.10 3.23
N VAL A 109 17.51 0.05 3.68
CA VAL A 109 17.07 1.18 4.49
C VAL A 109 16.44 0.71 5.78
N VAL A 110 16.57 1.54 6.80
CA VAL A 110 15.77 1.49 8.03
C VAL A 110 15.01 2.81 8.11
N SER A 111 13.69 2.76 8.19
CA SER A 111 12.86 3.96 8.26
C SER A 111 12.13 4.01 9.60
N PRO A 112 12.28 5.08 10.40
CA PRO A 112 11.60 5.20 11.69
C PRO A 112 10.08 5.09 11.61
N GLY A 113 9.48 5.49 10.48
CA GLY A 113 8.02 5.47 10.30
C GLY A 113 7.39 4.08 10.18
N ILE A 114 8.20 3.01 10.07
CA ILE A 114 7.71 1.62 10.06
C ILE A 114 7.60 1.01 11.46
N PHE A 115 8.22 1.62 12.46
CA PHE A 115 8.30 1.12 13.85
C PHE A 115 7.23 1.72 14.75
#